data_AF-A0A958MLI6-F1
#
_entry.id   AF-A0A958MLI6-F1
#
_cell.length_a   1.000
_cell.length_b   1.000
_cell.length_c   1.000
_cell.angle_alpha   90.00
_cell.angle_beta   90.00
_cell.angle_gamma   90.00
#
_symmetry.space_group_name_H-M   'P 1'
#
loop_
_entity.id
_entity.type
_entity.pdbx_description
1 polymer ?
#
loop_
_entity_poly.entity_id
_entity_poly.type
_entity_poly.pdbx_seq_one_letter_code
_entity_poly.pdbx_strand_id
1 'polypeptide(L)'
;QNNDILLLDEPTNHLDIESIIWLEGFLKNYTGAVVIVSHDKMFLDNVTNRTIEISLGRIYDYPKPYSKFLVLRQEIKTQQLASQKNQQKQIEQTEKLIEKFRAKASKATMAQSLIKKLDKIERIEVDEDDNSVMTLNFPVSVTPGKVVVEAEHISKRYDHNQVLTDVNLMIERDSKTAFVGQNGQGKSTLAKIIVGDIKYEGHLKLGHNVQIGYFAQNQAEYLDGSKTVLDTMIDAANETNRSKVRDILGSFLFRGEEVEKYVRVLSGGERNRLALAKLMLQPINVLIMDEPTNHLDIKSKNVLKEALKKYEGTLVLVSHDRDFLQGLTNKVYEFKDQKIKEYLGDIDFYLEQRNVENLRDVEKRTVIKEDPKTTNKQSYEDQKKLKSLNNKLSNIESKISQLEKDIKADDVELATNYDATVADATFFDRYQTKKEKLKKLMSDWESIHFELDELS
;
A
#
# COMPACT_ATOMS: atom_id res chain seq x y z
N GLN A 1 -21.42 -5.22 -21.14
CA GLN A 1 -22.24 -6.32 -20.60
C GLN A 1 -22.66 -5.91 -19.20
N ASN A 2 -23.96 -5.94 -18.88
CA ASN A 2 -24.43 -5.78 -17.50
C ASN A 2 -24.33 -7.15 -16.84
N ASN A 3 -23.20 -7.42 -16.20
CA ASN A 3 -23.05 -8.61 -15.36
C ASN A 3 -23.60 -8.26 -13.97
N ASP A 4 -24.18 -9.25 -13.27
CA ASP A 4 -24.61 -9.09 -11.87
C ASP A 4 -23.49 -9.44 -10.88
N ILE A 5 -22.50 -10.22 -11.34
CA ILE A 5 -21.36 -10.69 -10.54
C ILE A 5 -20.08 -10.54 -11.35
N LEU A 6 -19.04 -9.95 -10.74
CA LEU A 6 -17.68 -9.90 -11.24
C LEU A 6 -16.78 -10.78 -10.38
N LEU A 7 -16.03 -11.67 -11.03
CA LEU A 7 -14.99 -12.48 -10.40
C LEU A 7 -13.65 -12.01 -10.98
N LEU A 8 -12.79 -11.45 -10.14
CA LEU A 8 -11.50 -10.88 -10.54
C LEU A 8 -10.38 -11.59 -9.79
N ASP A 9 -9.45 -12.18 -10.52
CA ASP A 9 -8.26 -12.81 -9.98
C ASP A 9 -7.03 -11.93 -10.27
N GLU A 10 -6.43 -11.40 -9.21
CA GLU A 10 -5.30 -10.46 -9.22
C GLU A 10 -5.41 -9.32 -10.26
N PRO A 11 -6.51 -8.53 -10.25
CA PRO A 11 -6.77 -7.54 -11.30
C PRO A 11 -5.81 -6.35 -11.27
N THR A 12 -5.07 -6.15 -10.18
CA THR A 12 -4.09 -5.06 -10.02
C THR A 12 -2.72 -5.40 -10.62
N ASN A 13 -2.44 -6.67 -10.90
CA ASN A 13 -1.15 -7.08 -11.44
C ASN A 13 -0.91 -6.41 -12.80
N HIS A 14 0.30 -5.86 -12.97
CA HIS A 14 0.73 -5.15 -14.18
C HIS A 14 -0.08 -3.90 -14.54
N LEU A 15 -1.00 -3.44 -13.69
CA LEU A 15 -1.66 -2.16 -13.87
C LEU A 15 -0.81 -1.03 -13.31
N ASP A 16 -0.82 0.10 -14.00
CA ASP A 16 -0.23 1.30 -13.45
C ASP A 16 -1.11 1.92 -12.35
N ILE A 17 -0.52 2.81 -11.56
CA ILE A 17 -1.19 3.46 -10.44
C ILE A 17 -2.49 4.12 -10.88
N GLU A 18 -2.54 4.74 -12.06
CA GLU A 18 -3.73 5.41 -12.59
C GLU A 18 -4.86 4.45 -12.92
N SER A 19 -4.51 3.36 -13.59
CA SER A 19 -5.44 2.29 -13.94
C SER A 19 -6.00 1.63 -12.68
N ILE A 20 -5.18 1.48 -11.63
CA ILE A 20 -5.63 1.00 -10.32
C ILE A 20 -6.60 2.01 -9.68
N ILE A 21 -6.32 3.33 -9.66
CA ILE A 21 -7.26 4.35 -9.12
C ILE A 21 -8.58 4.30 -9.89
N TRP A 22 -8.53 4.21 -11.21
CA TRP A 22 -9.72 4.12 -12.05
C TRP A 22 -10.52 2.85 -11.75
N LEU A 23 -9.84 1.70 -11.64
CA LEU A 23 -10.47 0.42 -11.33
C LEU A 23 -11.12 0.45 -9.95
N GLU A 24 -10.49 1.05 -8.94
CA GLU A 24 -11.09 1.26 -7.63
C GLU A 24 -12.40 2.07 -7.73
N GLY A 25 -12.38 3.17 -8.49
CA GLY A 25 -13.57 3.99 -8.73
C GLY A 25 -14.67 3.25 -9.49
N PHE A 26 -14.29 2.44 -10.48
CA PHE A 26 -15.22 1.60 -11.24
C PHE A 26 -15.88 0.56 -10.34
N LEU A 27 -15.10 -0.17 -9.53
CA LEU A 27 -15.61 -1.25 -8.67
C LEU A 27 -16.43 -0.72 -7.50
N LYS A 28 -16.11 0.45 -6.94
CA LYS A 28 -16.92 1.11 -5.92
C LYS A 28 -18.31 1.50 -6.40
N ASN A 29 -18.42 1.90 -7.66
CA ASN A 29 -19.69 2.32 -8.28
C ASN A 29 -20.42 1.17 -8.99
N TYR A 30 -19.86 -0.04 -8.96
CA TYR A 30 -20.47 -1.20 -9.57
C TYR A 30 -21.66 -1.68 -8.74
N THR A 31 -22.81 -1.87 -9.38
CA THR A 31 -24.08 -2.18 -8.70
C THR A 31 -24.24 -3.65 -8.34
N GLY A 32 -23.43 -4.54 -8.93
CA GLY A 32 -23.47 -5.98 -8.69
C GLY A 32 -22.54 -6.44 -7.57
N ALA A 33 -22.41 -7.76 -7.40
CA ALA A 33 -21.44 -8.34 -6.47
C ALA A 33 -20.05 -8.42 -7.11
N VAL A 34 -19.00 -8.09 -6.36
CA VAL A 34 -17.61 -8.23 -6.81
C VAL A 34 -16.88 -9.17 -5.86
N VAL A 35 -16.28 -10.22 -6.42
CA VAL A 35 -15.35 -11.11 -5.71
C VAL A 35 -13.97 -10.86 -6.28
N ILE A 36 -13.02 -10.51 -5.40
CA ILE A 36 -11.67 -10.11 -5.78
C ILE A 36 -10.68 -10.97 -5.02
N VAL A 37 -9.71 -11.52 -5.74
CA VAL A 37 -8.45 -12.04 -5.20
C VAL A 37 -7.38 -11.00 -5.52
N SER A 38 -6.65 -10.51 -4.52
CA SER A 38 -5.55 -9.57 -4.73
C SER A 38 -4.51 -9.65 -3.61
N HIS A 39 -3.26 -9.34 -3.93
CA HIS A 39 -2.18 -9.12 -2.97
C HIS A 39 -1.94 -7.62 -2.63
N ASP A 40 -2.72 -6.69 -3.19
CA ASP A 40 -2.62 -5.26 -2.87
C ASP A 40 -3.58 -4.89 -1.71
N LYS A 41 -3.01 -4.58 -0.55
CA LYS A 41 -3.78 -4.26 0.66
C LYS A 41 -4.59 -2.98 0.52
N MET A 42 -4.01 -1.94 -0.08
CA MET A 42 -4.70 -0.66 -0.27
C MET A 42 -5.88 -0.83 -1.21
N PHE A 43 -5.70 -1.59 -2.30
CA PHE A 43 -6.79 -1.90 -3.22
C PHE A 43 -7.91 -2.68 -2.53
N LEU A 44 -7.57 -3.75 -1.79
CA LEU A 44 -8.55 -4.53 -1.04
C LEU A 44 -9.31 -3.67 -0.03
N ASP A 45 -8.64 -2.84 0.75
CA ASP A 45 -9.29 -1.98 1.74
C ASP A 45 -10.20 -0.92 1.12
N ASN A 46 -9.81 -0.41 -0.06
CA ASN A 46 -10.60 0.60 -0.75
C ASN A 46 -11.85 0.00 -1.41
N VAL A 47 -11.76 -1.20 -1.98
CA VAL A 47 -12.83 -1.79 -2.81
C VAL A 47 -13.73 -2.75 -2.01
N THR A 48 -13.17 -3.50 -1.07
CA THR A 48 -13.88 -4.59 -0.39
C THR A 48 -14.44 -4.16 0.97
N ASN A 49 -15.57 -4.75 1.34
CA ASN A 49 -16.20 -4.55 2.65
C ASN A 49 -16.28 -5.85 3.48
N ARG A 50 -15.87 -6.98 2.91
CA ARG A 50 -15.85 -8.32 3.52
C ARG A 50 -14.60 -9.07 3.06
N THR A 51 -14.06 -9.91 3.95
CA THR A 51 -12.88 -10.72 3.69
C THR A 51 -13.22 -12.19 3.90
N ILE A 52 -12.92 -13.03 2.91
CA ILE A 52 -13.08 -14.48 3.00
C ILE A 52 -11.69 -15.09 3.12
N GLU A 53 -11.43 -15.76 4.24
CA GLU A 53 -10.18 -16.48 4.48
C GLU A 53 -10.35 -17.96 4.15
N ILE A 54 -9.44 -18.49 3.34
CA ILE A 54 -9.38 -19.92 3.02
C ILE A 54 -8.15 -20.48 3.74
N SER A 55 -8.37 -21.32 4.76
CA SER A 55 -7.30 -21.95 5.54
C SER A 55 -7.60 -23.43 5.77
N LEU A 56 -6.61 -24.29 5.48
CA LEU A 56 -6.70 -25.75 5.66
C LEU A 56 -7.97 -26.38 5.05
N GLY A 57 -8.39 -25.88 3.88
CA GLY A 57 -9.61 -26.34 3.19
C GLY A 57 -10.93 -25.87 3.83
N ARG A 58 -10.88 -25.02 4.85
CA ARG A 58 -12.03 -24.36 5.47
C ARG A 58 -12.15 -22.92 4.99
N ILE A 59 -13.38 -22.44 4.91
CA ILE A 59 -13.72 -21.08 4.49
C ILE A 59 -14.28 -20.33 5.70
N TYR A 60 -13.70 -19.18 6.01
CA TYR A 60 -14.13 -18.29 7.08
C TYR A 60 -14.53 -16.95 6.50
N ASP A 61 -15.72 -16.47 6.88
CA ASP A 61 -16.30 -15.23 6.36
C ASP A 61 -16.28 -14.16 7.45
N TYR A 62 -15.61 -13.04 7.15
CA TYR A 62 -15.48 -11.90 8.06
C TYR A 62 -16.05 -10.64 7.41
N PRO A 63 -17.05 -9.98 8.03
CA PRO A 63 -17.66 -8.76 7.49
C PRO A 63 -16.79 -7.52 7.78
N LYS A 64 -15.53 -7.56 7.35
CA LYS A 64 -14.54 -6.50 7.52
C LYS A 64 -13.67 -6.37 6.27
N PRO A 65 -13.26 -5.14 5.89
CA PRO A 65 -12.16 -4.91 4.95
C PRO A 65 -10.86 -5.55 5.45
N TYR A 66 -9.90 -5.74 4.54
CA TYR A 66 -8.71 -6.55 4.75
C TYR A 66 -7.88 -6.14 5.99
N SER A 67 -7.50 -4.86 6.13
CA SER A 67 -6.69 -4.41 7.27
C SER A 67 -7.40 -4.57 8.61
N LYS A 68 -8.72 -4.34 8.66
CA LYS A 68 -9.52 -4.56 9.87
C LYS A 68 -9.68 -6.05 10.18
N PHE A 69 -9.78 -6.89 9.14
CA PHE A 69 -9.79 -8.33 9.27
C PHE A 69 -8.47 -8.84 9.89
N LEU A 70 -7.31 -8.33 9.47
CA LEU A 70 -6.02 -8.74 10.04
C LEU A 70 -5.94 -8.52 11.56
N VAL A 71 -6.43 -7.37 12.04
CA VAL A 71 -6.49 -7.08 13.49
C VAL A 71 -7.42 -8.07 14.20
N LEU A 72 -8.62 -8.28 13.67
CA LEU A 72 -9.58 -9.23 14.22
C LEU A 72 -9.02 -10.67 14.25
N ARG A 73 -8.31 -11.07 13.19
CA ARG A 73 -7.70 -12.40 13.09
C ARG A 73 -6.62 -12.59 14.16
N GLN A 74 -5.82 -11.56 14.42
CA GLN A 74 -4.83 -11.58 15.48
C GLN A 74 -5.49 -11.72 16.87
N GLU A 75 -6.58 -11.00 17.12
CA GLU A 75 -7.36 -11.13 18.35
C GLU A 75 -7.90 -12.55 18.53
N ILE A 76 -8.55 -13.10 17.49
CA ILE A 76 -9.06 -14.49 17.49
C ILE A 76 -7.92 -15.47 17.80
N LYS A 77 -6.76 -15.30 17.16
CA LYS A 77 -5.59 -16.14 17.38
C LYS A 77 -5.08 -16.07 18.81
N THR A 78 -4.99 -14.88 19.39
CA THR A 78 -4.57 -14.73 20.80
C THR A 78 -5.53 -15.43 21.77
N GLN A 79 -6.83 -15.38 21.50
CA GLN A 79 -7.86 -16.08 22.27
C GLN A 79 -7.76 -17.60 22.12
N GLN A 80 -7.50 -18.10 20.89
CA GLN A 80 -7.28 -19.51 20.62
C GLN A 80 -6.03 -20.04 21.34
N LEU A 81 -4.91 -19.32 21.27
CA LEU A 81 -3.67 -19.66 21.98
C LEU A 81 -3.87 -19.69 23.51
N ALA A 82 -4.58 -18.71 24.07
CA ALA A 82 -4.89 -18.69 25.49
C ALA A 82 -5.78 -19.88 25.91
N SER A 83 -6.79 -20.20 25.09
CA SER A 83 -7.69 -21.33 25.31
C SER A 83 -6.96 -22.66 25.20
N GLN A 84 -6.09 -22.82 24.20
CA GLN A 84 -5.24 -24.00 24.02
C GLN A 84 -4.30 -24.19 25.22
N LYS A 85 -3.63 -23.12 25.69
CA LYS A 85 -2.76 -23.16 26.87
C LYS A 85 -3.52 -23.57 28.14
N ASN A 86 -4.75 -23.10 28.30
CA ASN A 86 -5.60 -23.49 29.42
C ASN A 86 -6.05 -24.95 29.31
N GLN A 87 -6.43 -25.40 28.11
CA GLN A 87 -6.79 -26.79 27.84
C GLN A 87 -5.60 -27.72 28.13
N GLN A 88 -4.39 -27.35 27.69
CA GLN A 88 -3.17 -28.12 27.93
C GLN A 88 -2.87 -28.25 29.43
N LYS A 89 -3.00 -27.16 30.20
CA LYS A 89 -2.86 -27.22 31.66
C LYS A 89 -3.88 -28.15 32.32
N GLN A 90 -5.13 -28.15 31.84
CA GLN A 90 -6.18 -29.04 32.35
C GLN A 90 -5.88 -30.51 32.01
N ILE A 91 -5.37 -30.78 30.81
CA ILE A 91 -4.92 -32.11 30.39
C ILE A 91 -3.78 -32.59 31.30
N GLU A 92 -2.73 -31.81 31.48
CA GLU A 92 -1.59 -32.16 32.35
C GLU A 92 -2.01 -32.42 33.81
N GLN A 93 -2.92 -31.60 34.36
CA GLN A 93 -3.45 -31.81 35.71
C GLN A 93 -4.25 -33.12 35.80
N THR A 94 -5.05 -33.40 34.78
CA THR A 94 -5.86 -34.63 34.72
C THR A 94 -4.98 -35.86 34.57
N GLU A 95 -3.92 -35.80 33.75
CA GLU A 95 -2.92 -36.86 33.59
C GLU A 95 -2.20 -37.16 34.92
N LYS A 96 -1.75 -36.14 35.65
CA LYS A 96 -1.15 -36.31 36.99
C LYS A 96 -2.12 -36.97 37.98
N LEU A 97 -3.41 -36.62 37.93
CA LEU A 97 -4.44 -37.26 38.77
C LEU A 97 -4.66 -38.71 38.38
N ILE A 98 -4.67 -39.03 37.08
CA ILE A 98 -4.77 -40.41 36.57
C ILE A 98 -3.60 -41.23 37.10
N GLU A 99 -2.36 -40.73 37.00
CA GLU A 99 -1.16 -41.42 37.46
C GLU A 99 -1.21 -41.68 38.99
N LYS A 100 -1.58 -40.64 39.76
CA LYS A 100 -1.71 -40.73 41.22
C LYS A 100 -2.80 -41.73 41.67
N PHE A 101 -3.91 -41.80 40.95
CA PHE A 101 -5.02 -42.71 41.28
C PHE A 101 -4.82 -44.13 40.75
N ARG A 102 -4.06 -44.31 39.66
CA ARG A 102 -3.67 -45.62 39.14
C ARG A 102 -2.81 -46.40 40.15
N ALA A 103 -2.03 -45.71 40.99
CA ALA A 103 -1.24 -46.32 42.06
C ALA A 103 -2.05 -46.86 43.26
N LYS A 104 -3.36 -46.54 43.37
CA LYS A 104 -4.22 -46.97 44.48
C LYS A 104 -5.38 -47.82 43.98
N ALA A 105 -5.43 -49.10 44.37
CA ALA A 105 -6.45 -50.06 43.94
C ALA A 105 -7.91 -49.58 44.16
N SER A 106 -8.18 -48.84 45.23
CA SER A 106 -9.52 -48.31 45.56
C SER A 106 -10.01 -47.16 44.66
N LYS A 107 -9.15 -46.56 43.84
CA LYS A 107 -9.47 -45.40 42.97
C LYS A 107 -9.34 -45.73 41.48
N ALA A 108 -9.18 -46.99 41.11
CA ALA A 108 -8.99 -47.45 39.73
C ALA A 108 -10.16 -47.10 38.80
N THR A 109 -11.41 -47.21 39.27
CA THR A 109 -12.62 -46.82 38.51
C THR A 109 -12.67 -45.32 38.21
N MET A 110 -12.21 -44.49 39.15
CA MET A 110 -12.13 -43.04 38.98
C MET A 110 -11.04 -42.66 37.96
N ALA A 111 -9.88 -43.34 37.98
CA ALA A 111 -8.84 -43.18 36.98
C ALA A 111 -9.33 -43.56 35.56
N GLN A 112 -10.06 -44.67 35.42
CA GLN A 112 -10.66 -45.07 34.13
C GLN A 112 -11.68 -44.06 33.60
N SER A 113 -12.47 -43.42 34.48
CA SER A 113 -13.42 -42.37 34.09
C SER A 113 -12.71 -41.12 33.57
N LEU A 114 -11.60 -40.71 34.21
CA LEU A 114 -10.80 -39.57 33.77
C LEU A 114 -10.11 -39.83 32.43
N ILE A 115 -9.59 -41.05 32.19
CA ILE A 115 -9.02 -41.45 30.89
C ILE A 115 -10.06 -41.30 29.78
N LYS A 116 -11.27 -41.84 29.98
CA LYS A 116 -12.37 -41.70 29.00
C LYS A 116 -12.80 -40.25 28.77
N LYS A 117 -12.71 -39.39 29.78
CA LYS A 117 -12.96 -37.95 29.60
C LYS A 117 -11.87 -37.31 28.76
N LEU A 118 -10.60 -37.65 29.01
CA LEU A 118 -9.45 -37.10 28.30
C LEU A 118 -9.47 -37.50 26.82
N ASP A 119 -9.83 -38.74 26.50
CA ASP A 119 -9.99 -39.24 25.12
C ASP A 119 -11.09 -38.53 24.32
N LYS A 120 -12.06 -37.90 25.00
CA LYS A 120 -13.18 -37.16 24.38
C LYS A 120 -12.90 -35.67 24.20
N ILE A 121 -11.76 -35.17 24.70
CA ILE A 121 -11.43 -33.75 24.55
C ILE A 121 -10.94 -33.52 23.12
N GLU A 122 -11.71 -32.77 22.35
CA GLU A 122 -11.24 -32.21 21.08
C GLU A 122 -10.18 -31.16 21.37
N ARG A 123 -8.96 -31.40 20.87
CA ARG A 123 -7.83 -30.49 21.08
C ARG A 123 -8.04 -29.25 20.21
N ILE A 124 -7.81 -28.09 20.80
CA ILE A 124 -7.81 -26.83 20.06
C ILE A 124 -6.55 -26.82 19.18
N GLU A 125 -6.75 -26.94 17.87
CA GLU A 125 -5.72 -26.69 16.87
C GLU A 125 -5.56 -25.18 16.73
N VAL A 126 -4.32 -24.69 16.83
CA VAL A 126 -3.99 -23.30 16.54
C VAL A 126 -3.32 -23.30 15.19
N ASP A 127 -3.82 -22.47 14.28
CA ASP A 127 -3.20 -22.26 12.99
C ASP A 127 -1.76 -21.75 13.21
N GLU A 128 -0.77 -22.56 12.85
CA GLU A 128 0.64 -22.17 12.92
C GLU A 128 0.86 -21.05 11.91
N ASP A 129 1.34 -19.90 12.39
CA ASP A 129 1.93 -18.93 11.48
C ASP A 129 3.38 -19.33 11.30
N ASP A 130 3.80 -19.35 10.05
CA ASP A 130 5.21 -19.40 9.69
C ASP A 130 5.86 -18.03 10.04
N ASN A 131 6.00 -17.77 11.35
CA ASN A 131 6.46 -16.51 11.94
C ASN A 131 7.99 -16.37 11.95
N SER A 132 8.70 -17.29 11.32
CA SER A 132 10.15 -17.23 11.16
C SER A 132 10.50 -16.28 10.01
N VAL A 133 10.13 -15.02 10.16
CA VAL A 133 10.69 -13.94 9.34
C VAL A 133 12.11 -13.71 9.82
N MET A 134 13.04 -14.49 9.29
CA MET A 134 14.47 -14.21 9.46
C MET A 134 14.75 -12.79 8.95
N THR A 135 15.46 -12.00 9.75
CA THR A 135 15.86 -10.65 9.37
C THR A 135 16.92 -10.73 8.27
N LEU A 136 16.52 -10.39 7.05
CA LEU A 136 17.40 -10.31 5.91
C LEU A 136 18.02 -8.91 5.81
N ASN A 137 19.33 -8.85 5.60
CA ASN A 137 20.07 -7.62 5.38
C ASN A 137 20.84 -7.72 4.05
N PHE A 138 20.69 -6.70 3.20
CA PHE A 138 21.49 -6.57 2.00
C PHE A 138 22.91 -6.09 2.36
N PRO A 139 23.97 -6.84 2.00
CA PRO A 139 25.33 -6.41 2.28
C PRO A 139 25.72 -5.24 1.37
N VAL A 140 26.23 -4.16 1.96
CA VAL A 140 26.84 -3.05 1.20
C VAL A 140 28.33 -3.32 1.07
N SER A 141 28.86 -3.24 -0.14
CA SER A 141 30.28 -3.48 -0.45
C SER A 141 31.18 -2.35 0.02
N VAL A 142 30.97 -1.17 -0.54
CA VAL A 142 31.78 0.04 -0.38
C VAL A 142 30.87 1.26 -0.43
N THR A 143 31.26 2.33 0.26
CA THR A 143 30.52 3.59 0.22
C THR A 143 30.76 4.29 -1.13
N PRO A 144 29.71 4.53 -1.94
CA PRO A 144 29.87 5.25 -3.20
C PRO A 144 30.08 6.75 -2.94
N GLY A 145 30.46 7.48 -3.99
CA GLY A 145 30.50 8.94 -3.99
C GLY A 145 29.14 9.57 -3.66
N LYS A 146 29.12 10.88 -3.35
CA LYS A 146 27.88 11.61 -2.98
C LYS A 146 26.82 11.54 -4.10
N VAL A 147 27.26 11.70 -5.35
CA VAL A 147 26.42 11.54 -6.54
C VAL A 147 26.67 10.14 -7.10
N VAL A 148 25.60 9.37 -7.27
CA VAL A 148 25.62 7.98 -7.71
C VAL A 148 25.33 7.90 -9.21
N VAL A 149 24.31 8.61 -9.67
CA VAL A 149 23.93 8.70 -11.09
C VAL A 149 23.70 10.16 -11.44
N GLU A 150 24.33 10.62 -12.52
CA GLU A 150 24.13 11.93 -13.12
C GLU A 150 23.75 11.70 -14.59
N ALA A 151 22.53 12.06 -14.96
CA ALA A 151 21.98 11.91 -16.29
C ALA A 151 21.55 13.28 -16.80
N GLU A 152 22.11 13.69 -17.93
CA GLU A 152 21.87 14.98 -18.58
C GLU A 152 21.36 14.77 -20.00
N HIS A 153 20.26 15.45 -20.34
CA HIS A 153 19.66 15.45 -21.67
C HIS A 153 19.39 14.04 -22.25
N ILE A 154 19.04 13.07 -21.39
CA ILE A 154 18.84 11.68 -21.82
C ILE A 154 17.62 11.58 -22.70
N SER A 155 17.81 11.03 -23.91
CA SER A 155 16.74 10.79 -24.87
C SER A 155 16.81 9.36 -25.41
N LYS A 156 15.64 8.77 -25.64
CA LYS A 156 15.54 7.40 -26.15
C LYS A 156 14.34 7.24 -27.07
N ARG A 157 14.62 6.71 -28.26
CA ARG A 157 13.63 6.28 -29.25
C ARG A 157 13.81 4.80 -29.59
N TYR A 158 12.70 4.08 -29.69
CA TYR A 158 12.63 2.74 -30.27
C TYR A 158 11.89 2.84 -31.60
N ASP A 159 12.61 2.61 -32.71
CA ASP A 159 12.08 2.78 -34.06
C ASP A 159 11.44 4.17 -34.27
N HIS A 160 10.11 4.24 -34.34
CA HIS A 160 9.34 5.48 -34.47
C HIS A 160 8.77 5.99 -33.13
N ASN A 161 8.85 5.22 -32.05
CA ASN A 161 8.26 5.56 -30.76
C ASN A 161 9.28 6.26 -29.85
N GLN A 162 9.05 7.54 -29.58
CA GLN A 162 9.87 8.33 -28.66
C GLN A 162 9.40 8.09 -27.23
N VAL A 163 10.30 7.52 -26.41
CA VAL A 163 9.98 7.07 -25.05
C VAL A 163 10.48 8.06 -24.00
N LEU A 164 11.69 8.60 -24.18
CA LEU A 164 12.29 9.60 -23.29
C LEU A 164 12.79 10.78 -24.12
N THR A 165 12.56 11.99 -23.61
CA THR A 165 12.93 13.24 -24.26
C THR A 165 13.53 14.20 -23.26
N ASP A 166 14.81 14.54 -23.43
CA ASP A 166 15.51 15.56 -22.65
C ASP A 166 15.40 15.38 -21.13
N VAL A 167 15.64 14.14 -20.68
CA VAL A 167 15.48 13.72 -19.29
C VAL A 167 16.74 14.03 -18.50
N ASN A 168 16.58 14.82 -17.42
CA ASN A 168 17.64 15.14 -16.48
C ASN A 168 17.33 14.49 -15.12
N LEU A 169 18.25 13.67 -14.63
CA LEU A 169 18.08 12.89 -13.40
C LEU A 169 19.37 12.93 -12.59
N MET A 170 19.27 13.21 -11.30
CA MET A 170 20.37 13.10 -10.35
C MET A 170 19.97 12.23 -9.17
N ILE A 171 20.70 11.13 -8.97
CA ILE A 171 20.51 10.22 -7.84
C ILE A 171 21.70 10.37 -6.90
N GLU A 172 21.40 10.77 -5.66
CA GLU A 172 22.38 10.89 -4.59
C GLU A 172 22.50 9.59 -3.81
N ARG A 173 23.62 9.42 -3.11
CA ARG A 173 23.83 8.31 -2.20
C ARG A 173 22.79 8.30 -1.08
N ASP A 174 22.47 7.10 -0.59
CA ASP A 174 21.54 6.87 0.53
C ASP A 174 20.09 7.28 0.21
N SER A 175 19.80 7.58 -1.06
CA SER A 175 18.45 7.89 -1.53
C SER A 175 17.64 6.63 -1.84
N LYS A 176 16.33 6.69 -1.58
CA LYS A 176 15.38 5.63 -1.91
C LYS A 176 14.33 6.21 -2.83
N THR A 177 14.52 5.97 -4.12
CA THR A 177 13.82 6.65 -5.20
C THR A 177 12.81 5.71 -5.85
N ALA A 178 11.56 6.14 -6.00
CA ALA A 178 10.55 5.43 -6.79
C ALA A 178 10.45 6.02 -8.20
N PHE A 179 10.32 5.17 -9.22
CA PHE A 179 9.94 5.53 -10.57
C PHE A 179 8.49 5.09 -10.79
N VAL A 180 7.59 6.06 -11.00
CA VAL A 180 6.15 5.85 -11.16
C VAL A 180 5.66 6.50 -12.46
N GLY A 181 4.50 6.12 -12.96
CA GLY A 181 3.94 6.64 -14.21
C GLY A 181 3.41 5.54 -15.11
N GLN A 182 2.62 5.84 -16.13
CA GLN A 182 1.89 4.81 -16.89
C GLN A 182 2.79 3.75 -17.54
N ASN A 183 2.21 2.60 -17.89
CA ASN A 183 2.89 1.58 -18.67
C ASN A 183 3.36 2.15 -20.02
N GLY A 184 4.59 1.83 -20.41
CA GLY A 184 5.18 2.32 -21.66
C GLY A 184 5.77 3.74 -21.61
N GLN A 185 5.71 4.46 -20.48
CA GLN A 185 6.30 5.81 -20.33
C GLN A 185 7.82 5.83 -20.10
N GLY A 186 8.50 4.67 -20.21
CA GLY A 186 9.97 4.62 -20.17
C GLY A 186 10.62 4.37 -18.82
N LYS A 187 9.88 3.95 -17.78
CA LYS A 187 10.43 3.62 -16.44
C LYS A 187 11.54 2.56 -16.51
N SER A 188 11.21 1.38 -17.02
CA SER A 188 12.16 0.28 -17.25
C SER A 188 13.23 0.64 -18.28
N THR A 189 12.92 1.52 -19.22
CA THR A 189 13.89 2.04 -20.19
C THR A 189 14.97 2.86 -19.49
N LEU A 190 14.59 3.79 -18.61
CA LEU A 190 15.58 4.58 -17.86
C LEU A 190 16.38 3.71 -16.90
N ALA A 191 15.74 2.75 -16.23
CA ALA A 191 16.44 1.76 -15.40
C ALA A 191 17.53 1.02 -16.20
N LYS A 192 17.19 0.50 -17.39
CA LYS A 192 18.16 -0.17 -18.28
C LYS A 192 19.26 0.77 -18.81
N ILE A 193 18.96 2.06 -19.02
CA ILE A 193 19.97 3.07 -19.38
C ILE A 193 20.99 3.23 -18.25
N ILE A 194 20.52 3.34 -17.01
CA ILE A 194 21.38 3.53 -15.83
C ILE A 194 22.31 2.32 -15.64
N VAL A 195 21.80 1.11 -15.88
CA VAL A 195 22.58 -0.14 -15.80
C VAL A 195 23.59 -0.27 -16.95
N GLY A 196 23.35 0.41 -18.08
CA GLY A 196 24.21 0.36 -19.26
C GLY A 196 23.81 -0.71 -20.29
N ASP A 197 22.62 -1.31 -20.16
CA ASP A 197 22.14 -2.40 -21.03
C ASP A 197 21.67 -1.90 -22.41
N ILE A 198 21.26 -0.64 -22.51
CA ILE A 198 20.70 -0.08 -23.74
C ILE A 198 21.39 1.22 -24.15
N LYS A 199 21.53 1.43 -25.46
CA LYS A 199 22.05 2.67 -26.04
C LYS A 199 21.06 3.82 -25.84
N TYR A 200 21.57 5.04 -25.65
CA TYR A 200 20.78 6.26 -25.46
C TYR A 200 21.49 7.46 -26.10
N GLU A 201 20.79 8.58 -26.19
CA GLU A 201 21.33 9.90 -26.52
C GLU A 201 21.43 10.75 -25.24
N GLY A 202 22.35 11.71 -25.18
CA GLY A 202 22.63 12.50 -23.98
C GLY A 202 23.90 12.03 -23.24
N HIS A 203 24.06 12.46 -21.99
CA HIS A 203 25.21 12.12 -21.15
C HIS A 203 24.77 11.42 -19.87
N LEU A 204 25.31 10.23 -19.60
CA LEU A 204 25.12 9.52 -18.33
C LEU A 204 26.50 9.27 -17.71
N LYS A 205 26.64 9.65 -16.44
CA LYS A 205 27.84 9.47 -15.66
C LYS A 205 27.52 8.78 -14.35
N LEU A 206 28.21 7.66 -14.10
CA LEU A 206 28.15 6.96 -12.83
C LEU A 206 29.20 7.52 -11.87
N GLY A 207 28.81 7.61 -10.59
CA GLY A 207 29.68 8.06 -9.51
C GLY A 207 30.86 7.12 -9.23
N HIS A 208 31.80 7.61 -8.42
CA HIS A 208 32.95 6.80 -7.99
C HIS A 208 32.50 5.62 -7.10
N ASN A 209 33.11 4.45 -7.30
CA ASN A 209 32.82 3.19 -6.59
C ASN A 209 31.35 2.74 -6.67
N VAL A 210 30.62 3.13 -7.70
CA VAL A 210 29.24 2.67 -7.93
C VAL A 210 29.23 1.24 -8.43
N GLN A 211 28.50 0.37 -7.73
CA GLN A 211 28.29 -1.05 -8.05
C GLN A 211 26.79 -1.31 -8.09
N ILE A 212 26.26 -1.32 -9.32
CA ILE A 212 24.84 -1.47 -9.58
C ILE A 212 24.47 -2.95 -9.61
N GLY A 213 23.51 -3.36 -8.79
CA GLY A 213 22.75 -4.59 -8.98
C GLY A 213 21.41 -4.25 -9.62
N TYR A 214 21.06 -4.99 -10.68
CA TYR A 214 19.81 -4.81 -11.39
C TYR A 214 18.93 -6.05 -11.25
N PHE A 215 17.69 -5.85 -10.79
CA PHE A 215 16.66 -6.87 -10.73
C PHE A 215 15.61 -6.59 -11.80
N ALA A 216 15.74 -7.25 -12.95
CA ALA A 216 14.80 -7.09 -14.06
C ALA A 216 13.47 -7.80 -13.78
N GLN A 217 12.38 -7.33 -14.41
CA GLN A 217 11.06 -7.95 -14.31
C GLN A 217 11.05 -9.44 -14.70
N ASN A 218 11.91 -9.85 -15.64
CA ASN A 218 12.02 -11.24 -16.11
C ASN A 218 13.24 -11.99 -15.52
N GLN A 219 13.84 -11.49 -14.43
CA GLN A 219 15.04 -12.10 -13.82
C GLN A 219 14.83 -13.57 -13.46
N ALA A 220 13.62 -13.94 -13.05
CA ALA A 220 13.23 -15.30 -12.68
C ALA A 220 13.27 -16.29 -13.86
N GLU A 221 13.16 -15.81 -15.11
CA GLU A 221 13.16 -16.65 -16.31
C GLU A 221 14.58 -17.05 -16.73
N TYR A 222 15.59 -16.27 -16.34
CA TYR A 222 17.00 -16.54 -16.64
C TYR A 222 17.68 -17.50 -15.65
N LEU A 223 16.93 -18.02 -14.66
CA LEU A 223 17.46 -19.03 -13.74
C LEU A 223 17.63 -20.37 -14.47
N ASP A 224 18.75 -21.05 -14.20
CA ASP A 224 19.06 -22.35 -14.81
C ASP A 224 18.13 -23.43 -14.27
N GLY A 225 17.16 -23.84 -15.09
CA GLY A 225 16.18 -24.87 -14.76
C GLY A 225 16.76 -26.26 -14.48
N SER A 226 18.02 -26.51 -14.87
CA SER A 226 18.71 -27.79 -14.66
C SER A 226 19.34 -27.93 -13.28
N LYS A 227 19.45 -26.84 -12.51
CA LYS A 227 20.05 -26.83 -11.17
C LYS A 227 18.99 -26.92 -10.08
N THR A 228 19.43 -27.35 -8.90
CA THR A 228 18.59 -27.26 -7.69
C THR A 228 18.56 -25.81 -7.18
N VAL A 229 17.59 -25.52 -6.32
CA VAL A 229 17.50 -24.24 -5.60
C VAL A 229 18.80 -23.97 -4.82
N LEU A 230 19.31 -24.99 -4.13
CA LEU A 230 20.55 -24.92 -3.35
C LEU A 230 21.77 -24.65 -4.25
N ASP A 231 21.93 -25.42 -5.32
CA ASP A 231 23.08 -25.29 -6.23
C ASP A 231 23.10 -23.90 -6.88
N THR A 232 21.94 -23.40 -7.31
CA THR A 232 21.80 -22.06 -7.91
C THR A 232 22.32 -20.96 -6.98
N MET A 233 22.04 -21.09 -5.67
CA MET A 233 22.51 -20.15 -4.67
C MET A 233 23.97 -20.33 -4.31
N ILE A 234 24.45 -21.58 -4.22
CA ILE A 234 25.85 -21.89 -3.95
C ILE A 234 26.76 -21.34 -5.05
N ASP A 235 26.33 -21.45 -6.31
CA ASP A 235 27.07 -20.92 -7.47
C ASP A 235 27.14 -19.39 -7.49
N ALA A 236 26.14 -18.73 -6.89
CA ALA A 236 26.10 -17.28 -6.77
C ALA A 236 26.80 -16.74 -5.52
N ALA A 237 27.13 -17.63 -4.57
CA ALA A 237 27.74 -17.27 -3.30
C ALA A 237 29.26 -17.15 -3.43
N ASN A 238 29.82 -16.16 -2.73
CA ASN A 238 31.25 -16.00 -2.55
C ASN A 238 31.70 -16.75 -1.28
N GLU A 239 33.01 -16.92 -1.08
CA GLU A 239 33.57 -17.64 0.08
C GLU A 239 33.04 -17.13 1.43
N THR A 240 32.79 -15.83 1.55
CA THR A 240 32.35 -15.17 2.78
C THR A 240 30.87 -15.36 3.12
N ASN A 241 30.01 -15.65 2.13
CA ASN A 241 28.57 -15.76 2.32
C ASN A 241 28.01 -17.16 2.00
N ARG A 242 28.84 -18.10 1.54
CA ARG A 242 28.45 -19.50 1.30
C ARG A 242 27.83 -20.17 2.53
N SER A 243 28.30 -19.84 3.73
CA SER A 243 27.72 -20.33 4.99
C SER A 243 26.31 -19.81 5.26
N LYS A 244 25.93 -18.64 4.70
CA LYS A 244 24.63 -17.98 4.87
C LYS A 244 23.60 -18.41 3.84
N VAL A 245 23.97 -19.20 2.83
CA VAL A 245 23.07 -19.59 1.72
C VAL A 245 21.79 -20.25 2.24
N ARG A 246 21.91 -21.19 3.18
CA ARG A 246 20.74 -21.87 3.75
C ARG A 246 19.86 -20.94 4.58
N ASP A 247 20.45 -20.00 5.29
CA ASP A 247 19.70 -19.00 6.08
C ASP A 247 18.91 -18.06 5.15
N ILE A 248 19.53 -17.61 4.05
CA ILE A 248 18.86 -16.77 3.04
C ILE A 248 17.72 -17.55 2.38
N LEU A 249 17.96 -18.79 1.96
CA LEU A 249 16.93 -19.66 1.38
C LEU A 249 15.75 -19.88 2.35
N GLY A 250 16.05 -20.17 3.62
CA GLY A 250 15.03 -20.35 4.66
C GLY A 250 14.18 -19.09 4.88
N SER A 251 14.78 -17.90 4.72
CA SER A 251 14.08 -16.61 4.82
C SER A 251 13.12 -16.36 3.66
N PHE A 252 13.39 -16.92 2.47
CA PHE A 252 12.49 -16.92 1.32
C PHE A 252 11.54 -18.13 1.28
N LEU A 253 11.41 -18.82 2.42
CA LEU A 253 10.57 -19.99 2.66
C LEU A 253 10.98 -21.26 1.89
N PHE A 254 12.22 -21.35 1.39
CA PHE A 254 12.75 -22.62 0.88
C PHE A 254 13.34 -23.43 2.04
N ARG A 255 12.62 -24.48 2.48
CA ARG A 255 13.01 -25.30 3.65
C ARG A 255 13.06 -26.79 3.36
N GLY A 256 13.85 -27.51 4.16
CA GLY A 256 13.90 -28.97 4.10
C GLY A 256 14.20 -29.47 2.69
N GLU A 257 13.33 -30.30 2.14
CA GLU A 257 13.49 -30.87 0.79
C GLU A 257 13.29 -29.86 -0.35
N GLU A 258 12.75 -28.66 -0.06
CA GLU A 258 12.51 -27.67 -1.11
C GLU A 258 13.79 -27.11 -1.72
N VAL A 259 14.89 -27.09 -0.97
CA VAL A 259 16.19 -26.61 -1.49
C VAL A 259 16.80 -27.59 -2.51
N GLU A 260 16.36 -28.85 -2.49
CA GLU A 260 16.79 -29.90 -3.43
C GLU A 260 15.90 -29.96 -4.69
N LYS A 261 14.80 -29.20 -4.74
CA LYS A 261 13.94 -29.11 -5.93
C LYS A 261 14.71 -28.46 -7.09
N TYR A 262 14.48 -28.95 -8.30
CA TYR A 262 14.98 -28.31 -9.50
C TYR A 262 14.23 -27.00 -9.79
N VAL A 263 14.96 -25.98 -10.25
CA VAL A 263 14.40 -24.66 -10.57
C VAL A 263 13.27 -24.74 -11.59
N ARG A 264 13.33 -25.67 -12.56
CA ARG A 264 12.26 -25.87 -13.57
C ARG A 264 10.91 -26.32 -12.98
N VAL A 265 10.89 -26.86 -11.77
CA VAL A 265 9.68 -27.36 -11.09
C VAL A 265 9.01 -26.24 -10.29
N LEU A 266 9.72 -25.15 -10.02
CA LEU A 266 9.23 -24.03 -9.24
C LEU A 266 8.16 -23.23 -10.01
N SER A 267 7.12 -22.83 -9.28
CA SER A 267 6.14 -21.83 -9.72
C SER A 267 6.80 -20.49 -10.05
N GLY A 268 6.08 -19.61 -10.75
CA GLY A 268 6.59 -18.26 -11.06
C GLY A 268 6.99 -17.46 -9.81
N GLY A 269 6.15 -17.50 -8.77
CA GLY A 269 6.43 -16.83 -7.49
C GLY A 269 7.63 -17.44 -6.75
N GLU A 270 7.78 -18.76 -6.75
CA GLU A 270 8.98 -19.43 -6.22
C GLU A 270 10.25 -19.03 -6.99
N ARG A 271 10.22 -19.03 -8.32
CA ARG A 271 11.37 -18.58 -9.13
C ARG A 271 11.73 -17.13 -8.85
N ASN A 272 10.73 -16.26 -8.65
CA ASN A 272 10.96 -14.86 -8.30
C ASN A 272 11.63 -14.72 -6.93
N ARG A 273 11.16 -15.47 -5.92
CA ARG A 273 11.78 -15.53 -4.58
C ARG A 273 13.23 -16.02 -4.65
N LEU A 274 13.52 -17.04 -5.46
CA LEU A 274 14.88 -17.52 -5.66
C LEU A 274 15.79 -16.49 -6.34
N ALA A 275 15.27 -15.77 -7.34
CA ALA A 275 16.01 -14.69 -8.00
C ALA A 275 16.35 -13.55 -7.03
N LEU A 276 15.42 -13.17 -6.15
CA LEU A 276 15.64 -12.19 -5.09
C LEU A 276 16.67 -12.68 -4.07
N ALA A 277 16.56 -13.93 -3.61
CA ALA A 277 17.51 -14.55 -2.70
C ALA A 277 18.94 -14.54 -3.28
N LYS A 278 19.08 -14.85 -4.58
CA LYS A 278 20.34 -14.80 -5.31
C LYS A 278 20.95 -13.41 -5.32
N LEU A 279 20.14 -12.37 -5.50
CA LEU A 279 20.60 -10.98 -5.51
C LEU A 279 21.18 -10.56 -4.15
N MET A 280 20.64 -11.09 -3.04
CA MET A 280 21.13 -10.78 -1.68
C MET A 280 22.54 -11.30 -1.40
N LEU A 281 23.05 -12.24 -2.21
CA LEU A 281 24.42 -12.73 -2.11
C LEU A 281 25.44 -11.78 -2.75
N GLN A 282 24.98 -10.84 -3.58
CA GLN A 282 25.87 -9.91 -4.28
C GLN A 282 26.12 -8.67 -3.41
N PRO A 283 27.38 -8.28 -3.18
CA PRO A 283 27.71 -7.08 -2.44
C PRO A 283 27.57 -5.86 -3.37
N ILE A 284 26.36 -5.30 -3.43
CA ILE A 284 26.00 -4.15 -4.28
C ILE A 284 25.67 -2.94 -3.41
N ASN A 285 26.04 -1.74 -3.85
CA ASN A 285 25.79 -0.49 -3.12
C ASN A 285 24.74 0.41 -3.79
N VAL A 286 24.34 0.07 -5.02
CA VAL A 286 23.20 0.64 -5.72
C VAL A 286 22.32 -0.50 -6.20
N LEU A 287 21.06 -0.51 -5.80
CA LEU A 287 20.09 -1.52 -6.19
C LEU A 287 18.99 -0.88 -7.04
N ILE A 288 18.83 -1.38 -8.25
CA ILE A 288 17.75 -0.99 -9.16
C ILE A 288 16.83 -2.20 -9.32
N MET A 289 15.55 -2.06 -8.98
CA MET A 289 14.58 -3.15 -9.09
C MET A 289 13.40 -2.74 -9.96
N ASP A 290 13.10 -3.54 -10.97
CA ASP A 290 12.02 -3.33 -11.91
C ASP A 290 10.86 -4.29 -11.63
N GLU A 291 9.79 -3.75 -11.06
CA GLU A 291 8.60 -4.47 -10.58
C GLU A 291 8.89 -5.69 -9.68
N PRO A 292 9.65 -5.51 -8.58
CA PRO A 292 10.10 -6.64 -7.76
C PRO A 292 8.99 -7.34 -6.99
N THR A 293 7.84 -6.70 -6.82
CA THR A 293 6.68 -7.23 -6.09
C THR A 293 5.74 -8.07 -6.94
N ASN A 294 5.91 -8.07 -8.26
CA ASN A 294 5.07 -8.87 -9.14
C ASN A 294 5.20 -10.35 -8.77
N HIS A 295 4.06 -11.03 -8.71
CA HIS A 295 3.96 -12.46 -8.38
C HIS A 295 4.49 -12.84 -6.97
N LEU A 296 4.71 -11.88 -6.08
CA LEU A 296 4.98 -12.14 -4.67
C LEU A 296 3.70 -12.13 -3.84
N ASP A 297 3.58 -13.09 -2.93
CA ASP A 297 2.54 -13.09 -1.92
C ASP A 297 2.78 -11.99 -0.86
N ILE A 298 1.75 -11.68 -0.09
CA ILE A 298 1.79 -10.61 0.93
C ILE A 298 2.92 -10.83 1.94
N LYS A 299 3.19 -12.09 2.32
CA LYS A 299 4.27 -12.43 3.26
C LYS A 299 5.64 -12.09 2.65
N SER A 300 5.93 -12.56 1.43
CA SER A 300 7.21 -12.31 0.77
C SER A 300 7.41 -10.83 0.45
N LYS A 301 6.35 -10.10 0.06
CA LYS A 301 6.41 -8.64 -0.11
C LYS A 301 6.85 -7.93 1.18
N ASN A 302 6.28 -8.30 2.33
CA ASN A 302 6.67 -7.73 3.62
C ASN A 302 8.13 -8.05 3.97
N VAL A 303 8.59 -9.28 3.75
CA VAL A 303 9.99 -9.67 3.99
C VAL A 303 10.94 -8.83 3.14
N LEU A 304 10.66 -8.69 1.84
CA LEU A 304 11.46 -7.87 0.94
C LEU A 304 11.43 -6.39 1.36
N LYS A 305 10.26 -5.85 1.70
CA LYS A 305 10.11 -4.46 2.15
C LYS A 305 10.96 -4.16 3.38
N GLU A 306 10.94 -5.05 4.38
CA GLU A 306 11.73 -4.88 5.60
C GLU A 306 13.24 -5.00 5.34
N ALA A 307 13.66 -5.89 4.42
CA ALA A 307 15.05 -5.98 4.00
C ALA A 307 15.53 -4.70 3.28
N LEU A 308 14.71 -4.14 2.39
CA LEU A 308 15.01 -2.89 1.66
C LEU A 308 14.95 -1.65 2.55
N LYS A 309 14.11 -1.64 3.60
CA LYS A 309 14.14 -0.58 4.62
C LYS A 309 15.47 -0.54 5.37
N LYS A 310 16.04 -1.71 5.69
CA LYS A 310 17.34 -1.84 6.36
C LYS A 310 18.54 -1.68 5.44
N TYR A 311 18.33 -1.74 4.12
CA TYR A 311 19.41 -1.51 3.17
C TYR A 311 19.92 -0.07 3.28
N GLU A 312 21.22 0.04 3.55
CA GLU A 312 21.96 1.30 3.68
C GLU A 312 22.50 1.82 2.34
N GLY A 313 22.36 1.05 1.26
CA GLY A 313 22.75 1.49 -0.07
C GLY A 313 21.71 2.39 -0.74
N THR A 314 22.00 2.77 -1.99
CA THR A 314 21.09 3.58 -2.81
C THR A 314 20.08 2.67 -3.49
N LEU A 315 18.80 3.03 -3.45
CA LEU A 315 17.71 2.21 -3.97
C LEU A 315 16.92 2.96 -5.03
N VAL A 316 16.70 2.32 -6.19
CA VAL A 316 15.78 2.76 -7.24
C VAL A 316 14.76 1.66 -7.47
N LEU A 317 13.48 1.98 -7.26
CA LEU A 317 12.38 1.04 -7.45
C LEU A 317 11.48 1.51 -8.58
N VAL A 318 11.31 0.70 -9.60
CA VAL A 318 10.18 0.82 -10.52
C VAL A 318 9.08 -0.06 -9.96
N SER A 319 7.98 0.53 -9.52
CA SER A 319 6.84 -0.26 -9.04
C SER A 319 5.53 0.50 -9.16
N HIS A 320 4.46 -0.26 -9.37
CA HIS A 320 3.09 0.20 -9.27
C HIS A 320 2.42 -0.09 -7.93
N ASP A 321 3.08 -0.84 -7.04
CA ASP A 321 2.55 -1.25 -5.76
C ASP A 321 2.70 -0.14 -4.70
N ARG A 322 1.57 0.51 -4.37
CA ARG A 322 1.54 1.64 -3.44
C ARG A 322 1.85 1.22 -2.01
N ASP A 323 1.27 0.11 -1.53
CA ASP A 323 1.55 -0.43 -0.19
C ASP A 323 3.05 -0.75 -0.07
N PHE A 324 3.69 -1.26 -1.11
CA PHE A 324 5.11 -1.58 -1.07
C PHE A 324 6.00 -0.34 -1.02
N LEU A 325 5.73 0.68 -1.84
CA LEU A 325 6.50 1.92 -1.88
C LEU A 325 6.36 2.74 -0.60
N GLN A 326 5.19 2.70 0.03
CA GLN A 326 4.88 3.47 1.23
C GLN A 326 5.83 3.14 2.40
N GLY A 327 6.45 4.16 2.97
CA GLY A 327 7.45 4.08 4.04
C GLY A 327 8.77 3.45 3.61
N LEU A 328 8.98 3.21 2.31
CA LEU A 328 10.23 2.72 1.74
C LEU A 328 10.95 3.79 0.92
N THR A 329 10.22 4.65 0.21
CA THR A 329 10.79 5.69 -0.65
C THR A 329 10.68 7.09 -0.05
N ASN A 330 11.61 7.97 -0.43
CA ASN A 330 11.64 9.37 0.03
C ASN A 330 11.74 10.38 -1.13
N LYS A 331 11.89 9.90 -2.36
CA LYS A 331 11.79 10.66 -3.60
C LYS A 331 10.99 9.86 -4.62
N VAL A 332 10.16 10.54 -5.39
CA VAL A 332 9.35 9.91 -6.45
C VAL A 332 9.60 10.67 -7.76
N TYR A 333 9.94 9.96 -8.83
CA TYR A 333 9.98 10.49 -10.18
C TYR A 333 8.78 9.98 -10.96
N GLU A 334 7.93 10.90 -11.40
CA GLU A 334 6.80 10.62 -12.28
C GLU A 334 7.25 10.68 -13.74
N PHE A 335 6.96 9.61 -14.48
CA PHE A 335 7.15 9.51 -15.92
C PHE A 335 5.83 9.81 -16.60
N LYS A 336 5.79 10.93 -17.33
CA LYS A 336 4.60 11.37 -18.05
C LYS A 336 5.01 12.18 -19.27
N ASP A 337 4.33 11.95 -20.38
CA ASP A 337 4.53 12.68 -21.64
C ASP A 337 6.01 12.71 -22.08
N GLN A 338 6.70 11.56 -21.96
CA GLN A 338 8.12 11.36 -22.31
C GLN A 338 9.13 12.15 -21.46
N LYS A 339 8.67 12.84 -20.41
CA LYS A 339 9.48 13.59 -19.46
C LYS A 339 9.38 12.98 -18.07
N ILE A 340 10.28 13.43 -17.18
CA ILE A 340 10.22 13.09 -15.76
C ILE A 340 10.00 14.33 -14.90
N LYS A 341 9.23 14.19 -13.82
CA LYS A 341 9.02 15.22 -12.80
C LYS A 341 9.38 14.66 -11.43
N GLU A 342 10.22 15.39 -10.71
CA GLU A 342 10.64 15.02 -9.35
C GLU A 342 9.62 15.50 -8.31
N TYR A 343 9.31 14.63 -7.36
CA TYR A 343 8.56 14.93 -6.15
C TYR A 343 9.39 14.55 -4.93
N LEU A 344 9.62 15.53 -4.04
CA LEU A 344 10.30 15.31 -2.76
C LEU A 344 9.27 14.84 -1.73
N GLY A 345 9.31 13.56 -1.41
CA GLY A 345 8.32 12.91 -0.56
C GLY A 345 8.15 11.45 -0.93
N ASP A 346 7.33 10.76 -0.16
CA ASP A 346 6.97 9.37 -0.44
C ASP A 346 5.77 9.28 -1.40
N ILE A 347 5.32 8.07 -1.71
CA ILE A 347 4.21 7.79 -2.62
C ILE A 347 2.90 8.52 -2.23
N ASP A 348 2.63 8.66 -0.93
CA ASP A 348 1.42 9.35 -0.45
C ASP A 348 1.42 10.84 -0.85
N PHE A 349 2.56 11.52 -0.70
CA PHE A 349 2.72 12.91 -1.11
C PHE A 349 2.52 13.08 -2.62
N TYR A 350 3.06 12.16 -3.41
CA TYR A 350 2.84 12.14 -4.85
C TYR A 350 1.34 11.99 -5.20
N LEU A 351 0.64 11.06 -4.57
CA LEU A 351 -0.81 10.83 -4.80
C LEU A 351 -1.65 12.04 -4.39
N GLU A 352 -1.32 12.71 -3.28
CA GLU A 352 -1.99 13.94 -2.85
C GLU A 352 -1.80 15.09 -3.85
N GLN A 353 -0.56 15.38 -4.25
CA GLN A 353 -0.26 16.41 -5.26
C GLN A 353 -1.01 16.15 -6.55
N ARG A 354 -1.03 14.88 -6.98
CA ARG A 354 -1.73 14.45 -8.17
C ARG A 354 -3.24 14.61 -8.09
N ASN A 355 -3.85 14.31 -6.95
CA ASN A 355 -5.28 14.52 -6.74
C ASN A 355 -5.65 16.00 -6.87
N VAL A 356 -4.81 16.89 -6.33
CA VAL A 356 -5.00 18.34 -6.47
C VAL A 356 -4.84 18.79 -7.93
N GLU A 357 -3.85 18.28 -8.66
CA GLU A 357 -3.66 18.58 -10.08
C GLU A 357 -4.85 18.09 -10.93
N ASN A 358 -5.34 16.86 -10.69
CA ASN A 358 -6.53 16.33 -11.36
C ASN A 358 -7.77 17.19 -11.10
N LEU A 359 -7.99 17.65 -9.85
CA LEU A 359 -9.10 18.55 -9.53
C LEU A 359 -9.02 19.85 -10.33
N ARG A 360 -7.83 20.45 -10.37
CA ARG A 360 -7.56 21.68 -11.14
C ARG A 360 -7.73 21.46 -12.65
N ASP A 361 -7.39 20.29 -13.17
CA ASP A 361 -7.58 19.95 -14.58
C ASP A 361 -9.05 19.73 -14.93
N VAL A 362 -9.85 19.18 -14.00
CA VAL A 362 -11.31 19.10 -14.13
C VAL A 362 -11.93 20.50 -14.11
N GLU A 363 -11.49 21.39 -13.21
CA GLU A 363 -11.88 22.81 -13.19
C GLU A 363 -11.46 23.55 -14.46
N LYS A 364 -10.29 23.27 -15.02
CA LYS A 364 -9.85 23.89 -16.29
C LYS A 364 -10.60 23.35 -17.51
N ARG A 365 -10.92 22.05 -17.54
CA ARG A 365 -11.71 21.43 -18.62
C ARG A 365 -13.16 21.89 -18.63
N THR A 366 -13.73 22.17 -17.46
CA THR A 366 -15.06 22.77 -17.35
C THR A 366 -15.11 24.21 -17.84
N VAL A 367 -13.96 24.90 -17.94
CA VAL A 367 -13.89 26.31 -18.34
C VAL A 367 -13.67 26.55 -19.85
N ILE A 368 -13.34 25.56 -20.70
CA ILE A 368 -13.20 25.82 -22.16
C ILE A 368 -13.65 24.65 -23.08
N LYS A 369 -14.89 24.75 -23.60
CA LYS A 369 -15.24 24.81 -25.04
C LYS A 369 -16.76 24.87 -25.22
N GLU A 370 -17.32 26.08 -25.26
CA GLU A 370 -18.52 26.33 -26.07
C GLU A 370 -18.06 26.87 -27.43
N ASP A 371 -18.45 26.19 -28.51
CA ASP A 371 -18.33 26.70 -29.87
C ASP A 371 -19.22 27.93 -30.05
N PRO A 372 -18.79 28.94 -30.84
CA PRO A 372 -19.54 30.17 -30.99
C PRO A 372 -20.78 29.93 -31.88
N LYS A 373 -21.93 29.69 -31.25
CA LYS A 373 -23.22 30.04 -31.85
C LYS A 373 -23.69 31.38 -31.32
N THR A 374 -24.03 32.23 -32.27
CA THR A 374 -24.37 33.63 -32.13
C THR A 374 -25.63 33.86 -31.28
N THR A 375 -25.42 34.67 -30.23
CA THR A 375 -26.30 35.73 -29.71
C THR A 375 -27.65 35.33 -29.11
N ASN A 376 -27.63 35.05 -27.81
CA ASN A 376 -28.56 35.69 -26.89
C ASN A 376 -27.78 36.71 -26.06
N LYS A 377 -28.15 37.99 -26.16
CA LYS A 377 -27.60 39.07 -25.33
C LYS A 377 -28.09 38.84 -23.89
N GLN A 378 -27.31 38.17 -23.04
CA GLN A 378 -27.43 38.40 -21.60
C GLN A 378 -26.91 39.81 -21.32
N SER A 379 -27.71 40.61 -20.63
CA SER A 379 -27.42 42.01 -20.36
C SER A 379 -26.14 42.11 -19.52
N TYR A 380 -25.30 43.11 -19.79
CA TYR A 380 -24.17 43.48 -18.91
C TYR A 380 -24.61 43.67 -17.44
N GLU A 381 -25.89 43.97 -17.23
CA GLU A 381 -26.50 44.07 -15.91
C GLU A 381 -26.64 42.72 -15.20
N ASP A 382 -26.89 41.63 -15.92
CA ASP A 382 -27.09 40.29 -15.34
C ASP A 382 -25.76 39.69 -14.88
N GLN A 383 -24.69 39.88 -15.65
CA GLN A 383 -23.33 39.50 -15.22
C GLN A 383 -22.87 40.29 -13.99
N LYS A 384 -23.25 41.57 -13.87
CA LYS A 384 -22.94 42.39 -12.69
C LYS A 384 -23.74 41.94 -11.47
N LYS A 385 -25.01 41.54 -11.65
CA LYS A 385 -25.86 40.98 -10.58
C LYS A 385 -25.32 39.65 -10.07
N LEU A 386 -24.98 38.71 -10.96
CA LEU A 386 -24.38 37.42 -10.61
C LEU A 386 -23.09 37.58 -9.79
N LYS A 387 -22.19 38.47 -10.22
CA LYS A 387 -20.95 38.76 -9.47
C LYS A 387 -21.22 39.40 -8.11
N SER A 388 -22.24 40.25 -8.00
CA SER A 388 -22.64 40.84 -6.72
C SER A 388 -23.27 39.81 -5.77
N LEU A 389 -24.05 38.86 -6.28
CA LEU A 389 -24.69 37.82 -5.47
C LEU A 389 -23.67 36.81 -4.96
N ASN A 390 -22.74 36.36 -5.80
CA ASN A 390 -21.64 35.48 -5.39
C ASN A 390 -20.76 36.10 -4.28
N ASN A 391 -20.47 37.42 -4.37
CA ASN A 391 -19.74 38.12 -3.32
C ASN A 391 -20.54 38.24 -2.01
N LYS A 392 -21.87 38.37 -2.08
CA LYS A 392 -22.74 38.37 -0.89
C LYS A 392 -22.80 36.98 -0.25
N LEU A 393 -22.89 35.94 -1.06
CA LEU A 393 -22.91 34.54 -0.61
C LEU A 393 -21.65 34.19 0.19
N SER A 394 -20.47 34.47 -0.38
CA SER A 394 -19.18 34.24 0.29
C SER A 394 -19.05 34.99 1.63
N ASN A 395 -19.58 36.22 1.71
CA ASN A 395 -19.62 37.00 2.95
C ASN A 395 -20.59 36.44 4.00
N ILE A 396 -21.68 35.78 3.59
CA ILE A 396 -22.63 35.16 4.51
C ILE A 396 -22.07 33.83 5.02
N GLU A 397 -21.46 33.02 4.14
CA GLU A 397 -20.83 31.75 4.51
C GLU A 397 -19.72 31.92 5.54
N SER A 398 -18.87 32.93 5.37
CA SER A 398 -17.83 33.25 6.36
C SER A 398 -18.41 33.65 7.72
N LYS A 399 -19.53 34.38 7.75
CA LYS A 399 -20.23 34.76 9.00
C LYS A 399 -20.92 33.57 9.67
N ILE A 400 -21.53 32.68 8.88
CA ILE A 400 -22.13 31.43 9.36
C ILE A 400 -21.05 30.57 10.02
N SER A 401 -19.93 30.34 9.32
CA SER A 401 -18.81 29.54 9.84
C SER A 401 -18.26 30.08 11.16
N GLN A 402 -18.13 31.41 11.28
CA GLN A 402 -17.68 32.03 12.53
C GLN A 402 -18.69 31.85 13.66
N LEU A 403 -19.99 32.06 13.39
CA LEU A 403 -21.04 31.89 14.41
C LEU A 403 -21.20 30.44 14.86
N GLU A 404 -21.09 29.47 13.96
CA GLU A 404 -21.10 28.04 14.31
C GLU A 404 -19.93 27.67 15.22
N LYS A 405 -18.74 28.23 14.94
CA LYS A 405 -17.57 28.03 15.80
C LYS A 405 -17.77 28.63 17.19
N ASP A 406 -18.35 29.83 17.27
CA ASP A 406 -18.63 30.50 18.53
C ASP A 406 -19.72 29.77 19.35
N ILE A 407 -20.78 29.27 18.70
CA ILE A 407 -21.83 28.47 19.37
C ILE A 407 -21.26 27.13 19.86
N LYS A 408 -20.39 26.50 19.07
CA LYS A 408 -19.73 25.25 19.48
C LYS A 408 -18.80 25.46 20.68
N ALA A 409 -18.15 26.62 20.78
CA ALA A 409 -17.36 26.97 21.95
C ALA A 409 -18.26 27.16 23.19
N ASP A 410 -19.38 27.88 23.04
CA ASP A 410 -20.36 28.06 24.12
C ASP A 410 -20.98 26.70 24.55
N ASP A 411 -21.21 25.76 23.63
CA ASP A 411 -21.71 24.40 23.93
C ASP A 411 -20.71 23.57 24.75
N VAL A 412 -19.42 23.67 24.44
CA VAL A 412 -18.35 23.02 25.21
C VAL A 412 -18.23 23.62 26.61
N GLU A 413 -18.39 24.93 26.75
CA GLU A 413 -18.36 25.63 28.03
C GLU A 413 -19.56 25.24 28.91
N LEU A 414 -20.76 25.13 28.32
CA LEU A 414 -21.97 24.67 29.01
C LEU A 414 -21.87 23.20 29.47
N ALA A 415 -21.19 22.34 28.70
CA ALA A 415 -20.98 20.94 29.05
C ALA A 415 -19.91 20.73 30.14
N THR A 416 -18.92 21.62 30.25
CA THR A 416 -17.78 21.47 31.16
C THR A 416 -17.97 22.23 32.48
N ASN A 417 -18.62 23.39 32.47
CA ASN A 417 -18.78 24.26 33.64
C ASN A 417 -20.24 24.68 33.85
N TYR A 418 -21.12 23.70 34.04
CA TYR A 418 -22.56 23.89 34.15
C TYR A 418 -22.96 24.86 35.30
N ASP A 419 -22.42 24.68 36.50
CA ASP A 419 -22.78 25.51 37.66
C ASP A 419 -22.34 26.99 37.51
N ALA A 420 -21.25 27.26 36.78
CA ALA A 420 -20.75 28.62 36.53
C ALA A 420 -21.50 29.33 35.39
N THR A 421 -21.87 28.59 34.34
CA THR A 421 -22.63 29.13 33.21
C THR A 421 -24.10 29.42 33.57
N VAL A 422 -24.68 28.67 34.51
CA VAL A 422 -26.03 28.94 35.06
C VAL A 422 -26.04 30.16 35.98
N ALA A 423 -24.93 30.50 36.62
CA ALA A 423 -24.81 31.67 37.49
C ALA A 423 -24.67 33.00 36.72
N ASP A 424 -24.22 32.99 35.46
CA ASP A 424 -24.20 34.18 34.61
C ASP A 424 -25.57 34.43 33.97
N ALA A 425 -26.30 35.39 34.53
CA ALA A 425 -27.63 35.80 34.08
C ALA A 425 -27.69 36.26 32.60
N THR A 426 -26.55 36.56 31.97
CA THR A 426 -26.47 37.09 30.60
C THR A 426 -25.95 36.06 29.58
N PHE A 427 -25.50 34.89 30.03
CA PHE A 427 -24.93 33.86 29.15
C PHE A 427 -25.98 33.28 28.20
N PHE A 428 -27.13 32.85 28.72
CA PHE A 428 -28.21 32.30 27.92
C PHE A 428 -28.80 33.30 26.92
N ASP A 429 -28.86 34.59 27.28
CA ASP A 429 -29.35 35.64 26.40
C ASP A 429 -28.41 35.86 25.20
N ARG A 430 -27.09 35.90 25.46
CA ARG A 430 -26.07 35.98 24.39
C ARG A 430 -26.07 34.73 23.50
N TYR A 431 -26.20 33.55 24.09
CA TYR A 431 -26.24 32.28 23.38
C TYR A 431 -27.48 32.15 22.49
N GLN A 432 -28.67 32.52 22.99
CA GLN A 432 -29.89 32.56 22.18
C GLN A 432 -29.78 33.60 21.06
N THR A 433 -29.24 34.79 21.35
CA THR A 433 -29.01 35.83 20.34
C THR A 433 -28.10 35.35 19.21
N LYS A 434 -27.04 34.56 19.53
CA LYS A 434 -26.16 33.96 18.50
C LYS A 434 -26.93 32.94 17.65
N LYS A 435 -27.76 32.08 18.26
CA LYS A 435 -28.60 31.11 17.54
C LYS A 435 -29.64 31.78 16.64
N GLU A 436 -30.29 32.84 17.10
CA GLU A 436 -31.22 33.61 16.28
C GLU A 436 -30.52 34.29 15.10
N LYS A 437 -29.32 34.85 15.31
CA LYS A 437 -28.50 35.42 14.23
C LYS A 437 -28.09 34.36 13.21
N LEU A 438 -27.69 33.16 13.66
CA LEU A 438 -27.36 32.06 12.76
C LEU A 438 -28.56 31.66 11.92
N LYS A 439 -29.74 31.49 12.54
CA LYS A 439 -30.98 31.16 11.84
C LYS A 439 -31.34 32.20 10.78
N LYS A 440 -31.15 33.50 11.09
CA LYS A 440 -31.38 34.59 10.14
C LYS A 440 -30.41 34.53 8.96
N LEU A 441 -29.11 34.31 9.22
CA LEU A 441 -28.11 34.19 8.16
C LEU A 441 -28.31 32.96 7.27
N MET A 442 -28.79 31.85 7.83
CA MET A 442 -29.16 30.67 7.03
C MET A 442 -30.35 30.96 6.10
N SER A 443 -31.36 31.68 6.60
CA SER A 443 -32.48 32.12 5.75
C SER A 443 -32.05 33.12 4.67
N ASP A 444 -31.13 34.03 4.98
CA ASP A 444 -30.56 34.98 4.00
C ASP A 444 -29.72 34.23 2.95
N TRP A 445 -28.98 33.19 3.35
CA TRP A 445 -28.20 32.31 2.46
C TRP A 445 -29.12 31.56 1.51
N GLU A 446 -30.20 30.95 2.01
CA GLU A 446 -31.21 30.27 1.19
C GLU A 446 -31.85 31.22 0.16
N SER A 447 -32.19 32.45 0.56
CA SER A 447 -32.77 33.45 -0.34
C SER A 447 -31.81 33.86 -1.45
N ILE A 448 -30.52 34.05 -1.14
CA ILE A 448 -29.50 34.43 -2.14
C ILE A 448 -29.19 33.26 -3.08
N HIS A 449 -29.23 32.02 -2.58
CA HIS A 449 -29.07 30.83 -3.41
C HIS A 449 -30.24 30.69 -4.38
N PHE A 450 -31.46 30.94 -3.92
CA PHE A 450 -32.65 30.93 -4.78
C PHE A 450 -32.58 32.05 -5.85
N GLU A 451 -32.13 33.26 -5.50
CA GLU A 451 -31.90 34.34 -6.47
C GLU A 451 -30.80 33.99 -7.49
N LEU A 452 -29.77 33.23 -7.10
CA LEU A 452 -28.72 32.76 -8.01
C LEU A 452 -29.26 31.71 -8.98
N ASP A 453 -30.07 30.77 -8.51
CA ASP A 453 -30.68 29.71 -9.34
C ASP A 453 -31.73 30.27 -10.33
N GLU A 454 -32.42 31.36 -9.99
CA GLU A 454 -33.31 32.07 -10.93
C GLU A 454 -32.55 32.84 -12.03
N LEU A 455 -31.29 33.20 -11.78
CA LEU A 455 -30.45 33.99 -12.69
C LEU A 455 -29.50 33.13 -13.56
N SER A 456 -29.25 31.88 -13.16
CA SER A 456 -28.49 30.87 -13.92
C SER A 456 -29.35 30.19 -14.96
#